data_AF-A0A496XR42-F1
#
_entry.id   AF-A0A496XR42-F1
#
_cell.length_a   1.000
_cell.length_b   1.000
_cell.length_c   1.000
_cell.angle_alpha   90.00
_cell.angle_beta   90.00
_cell.angle_gamma   90.00
#
_symmetry.space_group_name_H-M   'P 1'
#
loop_
_entity.id
_entity.type
_entity.pdbx_description
1 polymer ?
#
loop_
_entity_poly.entity_id
_entity_poly.type
_entity_poly.pdbx_seq_one_letter_code
_entity_poly.pdbx_strand_id
1 'polypeptide(L)'
;MKLLIGLTISMTLWSSLAFGGMESMVPVPEGCYEENSLTYCVRNNWEKVRLPGERKKQLIVYVNFYAQLGMDEYSSIEELEDIFTDFEAWPDYVVNSRNVRYRYSRTLTPTVIAGGEVIQHNVSDYEMRRPFGWERIIEKSDYIKLENIAGSEVSYKFTLDKSFDETRGLKDKIGFIHVSTDEENGVYNIQVNLTVRPNINILGDVTAKVTTRGLVDIFKGMFDLDD
;
A
#
# COMPACT_ATOMS: atom_id res chain seq x y z
N MET A 1 -14.50 -50.41 31.70
CA MET A 1 -13.66 -49.23 31.93
C MET A 1 -12.56 -49.20 30.86
N LYS A 2 -12.74 -48.39 29.81
CA LYS A 2 -11.70 -47.95 28.88
C LYS A 2 -12.28 -46.82 28.00
N LEU A 3 -11.65 -45.65 28.11
CA LEU A 3 -11.72 -44.50 27.21
C LEU A 3 -11.54 -44.92 25.75
N LEU A 4 -12.14 -44.18 24.81
CA LEU A 4 -11.38 -43.62 23.70
C LEU A 4 -12.07 -42.38 23.13
N ILE A 5 -11.46 -41.23 23.41
CA ILE A 5 -11.60 -39.95 22.72
C ILE A 5 -10.83 -40.07 21.41
N GLY A 6 -11.40 -39.57 20.31
CA GLY A 6 -10.77 -39.58 19.00
C GLY A 6 -11.34 -38.51 18.08
N LEU A 7 -11.38 -37.26 18.56
CA LEU A 7 -11.68 -36.08 17.77
C LEU A 7 -10.43 -35.73 16.95
N THR A 8 -10.44 -35.99 15.65
CA THR A 8 -9.36 -35.53 14.75
C THR A 8 -9.69 -34.12 14.28
N ILE A 9 -9.08 -33.14 14.95
CA ILE A 9 -8.98 -31.76 14.49
C ILE A 9 -8.04 -31.76 13.29
N SER A 10 -8.61 -31.69 12.08
CA SER A 10 -7.88 -31.36 10.86
C SER A 10 -8.01 -29.86 10.63
N MET A 11 -7.22 -29.08 11.36
CA MET A 11 -6.98 -27.67 11.06
C MET A 11 -5.49 -27.41 11.05
N THR A 12 -5.09 -26.43 10.23
CA THR A 12 -3.77 -25.80 10.11
C THR A 12 -2.68 -26.61 9.42
N LEU A 13 -2.41 -26.25 8.15
CA LEU A 13 -1.05 -26.17 7.52
C LEU A 13 -1.15 -26.07 5.98
N TRP A 14 -2.04 -25.24 5.43
CA TRP A 14 -2.06 -25.01 3.98
C TRP A 14 -1.90 -23.51 3.67
N SER A 15 -0.83 -23.22 2.91
CA SER A 15 -0.56 -22.01 2.14
C SER A 15 0.01 -20.76 2.82
N SER A 16 1.11 -20.95 3.55
CA SER A 16 2.20 -19.96 3.68
C SER A 16 3.03 -19.86 2.39
N LEU A 17 2.38 -19.57 1.25
CA LEU A 17 3.01 -18.82 0.16
C LEU A 17 2.60 -17.38 0.38
N ALA A 18 3.25 -16.80 1.38
CA ALA A 18 2.92 -15.53 1.98
C ALA A 18 2.99 -14.44 0.91
N PHE A 19 1.84 -13.86 0.59
CA PHE A 19 1.73 -12.44 0.29
C PHE A 19 2.12 -11.68 1.57
N GLY A 20 3.39 -11.78 1.94
CA GLY A 20 3.96 -11.18 3.14
C GLY A 20 4.56 -9.86 2.74
N GLY A 21 3.78 -8.78 2.81
CA GLY A 21 4.41 -7.49 3.01
C GLY A 21 5.10 -7.51 4.39
N MET A 22 6.22 -6.82 4.51
CA MET A 22 6.91 -6.73 5.78
C MET A 22 6.08 -5.83 6.70
N GLU A 23 5.62 -6.38 7.82
CA GLU A 23 4.96 -5.60 8.89
C GLU A 23 5.99 -4.77 9.69
N SER A 24 7.28 -4.88 9.36
CA SER A 24 8.37 -4.14 9.96
C SER A 24 8.89 -3.04 9.02
N MET A 25 9.43 -1.97 9.60
CA MET A 25 10.24 -1.01 8.86
C MET A 25 11.39 -1.72 8.14
N VAL A 26 11.65 -1.32 6.90
CA VAL A 26 12.79 -1.80 6.11
C VAL A 26 13.82 -0.69 6.15
N PRO A 27 15.11 -1.01 6.39
CA PRO A 27 16.16 -0.01 6.33
C PRO A 27 16.07 0.78 5.02
N VAL A 28 16.18 2.10 5.11
CA VAL A 28 16.30 2.95 3.94
C VAL A 28 17.54 2.48 3.16
N PRO A 29 17.43 2.20 1.84
CA PRO A 29 18.57 1.81 1.03
C PRO A 29 19.68 2.86 1.04
N GLU A 30 20.94 2.41 1.10
CA GLU A 30 22.10 3.27 0.89
C GLU A 30 21.96 4.07 -0.42
N GLY A 31 22.36 5.35 -0.39
CA GLY A 31 22.26 6.26 -1.52
C GLY A 31 20.85 6.77 -1.85
N CYS A 32 19.80 6.50 -1.05
CA CYS A 32 18.47 7.12 -1.30
C CYS A 32 18.49 8.65 -1.14
N TYR A 33 19.28 9.18 -0.20
CA TYR A 33 19.28 10.61 0.16
C TYR A 33 20.67 11.27 0.07
N GLU A 34 21.69 10.53 -0.37
CA GLU A 34 23.09 10.98 -0.34
C GLU A 34 23.43 12.03 -1.42
N GLU A 35 22.54 12.27 -2.39
CA GLU A 35 22.73 13.24 -3.48
C GLU A 35 21.73 14.42 -3.42
N ASN A 36 21.65 15.10 -2.27
CA ASN A 36 21.19 16.50 -2.07
C ASN A 36 20.07 17.06 -2.99
N SER A 37 19.05 16.28 -3.35
CA SER A 37 17.95 16.79 -4.19
C SER A 37 16.67 15.97 -4.15
N LEU A 38 16.71 14.72 -3.69
CA LEU A 38 15.54 13.86 -3.67
C LEU A 38 14.99 13.76 -2.25
N THR A 39 13.80 14.32 -2.05
CA THR A 39 12.95 14.14 -0.86
C THR A 39 12.30 12.76 -0.82
N TYR A 40 12.45 11.95 -1.88
CA TYR A 40 11.92 10.60 -1.93
C TYR A 40 12.75 9.65 -2.79
N CYS A 41 12.57 8.35 -2.53
CA CYS A 41 13.28 7.28 -3.17
C CYS A 41 12.33 6.10 -3.40
N VAL A 42 12.44 5.44 -4.55
CA VAL A 42 11.58 4.30 -4.89
C VAL A 42 12.44 3.09 -5.23
N ARG A 43 12.17 1.97 -4.56
CA ARG A 43 12.66 0.64 -4.96
C ARG A 43 11.47 -0.20 -5.36
N ASN A 44 11.51 -0.74 -6.57
CA ASN A 44 10.46 -1.62 -7.05
C ASN A 44 11.06 -2.89 -7.65
N ASN A 45 10.31 -3.97 -7.54
CA ASN A 45 10.63 -5.23 -8.18
C ASN A 45 9.33 -5.88 -8.68
N TRP A 46 9.43 -6.86 -9.57
CA TRP A 46 8.29 -7.66 -9.96
C TRP A 46 8.73 -9.07 -10.35
N GLU A 47 7.83 -10.02 -10.21
CA GLU A 47 8.06 -11.41 -10.62
C GLU A 47 6.79 -12.09 -11.11
N LYS A 48 6.98 -13.21 -11.81
CA LYS A 48 5.89 -14.07 -12.26
C LYS A 48 5.86 -15.33 -11.41
N VAL A 49 4.94 -15.38 -10.45
CA VAL A 49 4.81 -16.47 -9.49
C VAL A 49 3.61 -17.36 -9.85
N ARG A 50 3.76 -18.68 -9.69
CA ARG A 50 2.61 -19.60 -9.76
C ARG A 50 2.05 -19.78 -8.36
N LEU A 51 0.93 -19.13 -8.08
CA LEU A 51 0.25 -19.24 -6.79
C LEU A 51 -0.52 -20.58 -6.69
N PRO A 52 -0.74 -21.10 -5.46
CA PRO A 52 -1.58 -22.27 -5.25
C PRO A 52 -2.98 -22.09 -5.86
N GLY A 53 -3.49 -23.12 -6.55
CA GLY A 53 -4.79 -23.05 -7.23
C GLY A 53 -4.79 -22.34 -8.58
N GLU A 54 -3.73 -21.60 -8.93
CA GLU A 54 -3.65 -20.87 -10.19
C GLU A 54 -3.08 -21.73 -11.33
N ARG A 55 -3.76 -21.70 -12.48
CA ARG A 55 -3.32 -22.41 -13.70
C ARG A 55 -2.16 -21.70 -14.41
N LYS A 56 -2.08 -20.36 -14.28
CA LYS A 56 -1.09 -19.51 -14.94
C LYS A 56 -0.25 -18.77 -13.90
N LYS A 57 1.01 -18.47 -14.24
CA LYS A 57 1.82 -17.54 -13.45
C LYS A 57 1.12 -16.17 -13.40
N GLN A 58 1.08 -15.57 -12.22
CA GLN A 58 0.55 -14.25 -11.97
C GLN A 58 1.71 -13.27 -11.81
N LEU A 59 1.52 -12.03 -12.27
CA LEU A 59 2.47 -10.95 -12.01
C LEU A 59 2.25 -10.43 -10.59
N ILE A 60 3.32 -10.31 -9.82
CA ILE A 60 3.34 -9.62 -8.53
C ILE A 60 4.30 -8.44 -8.66
N VAL A 61 3.84 -7.27 -8.22
CA VAL A 61 4.61 -6.01 -8.23
C VAL A 61 4.85 -5.61 -6.79
N TYR A 62 6.11 -5.33 -6.45
CA TYR A 62 6.55 -4.82 -5.17
C TYR A 62 6.99 -3.37 -5.36
N VAL A 63 6.50 -2.49 -4.51
CA VAL A 63 6.85 -1.06 -4.49
C VAL A 63 7.20 -0.69 -3.05
N ASN A 64 8.42 -0.23 -2.84
CA ASN A 64 8.85 0.40 -1.61
C ASN A 64 9.14 1.87 -1.94
N PHE A 65 8.40 2.75 -1.30
CA PHE A 65 8.52 4.19 -1.42
C PHE A 65 9.04 4.72 -0.09
N TYR A 66 10.05 5.56 -0.13
CA TYR A 66 10.66 6.20 1.03
C TYR A 66 10.61 7.70 0.79
N ALA A 67 10.24 8.49 1.80
CA ALA A 67 10.29 9.94 1.73
C ALA A 67 10.84 10.54 3.02
N GLN A 68 11.47 11.71 2.90
CA GLN A 68 11.89 12.58 3.98
C GLN A 68 11.17 13.92 3.83
N LEU A 69 10.42 14.29 4.86
CA LEU A 69 9.64 15.52 4.92
C LEU A 69 10.17 16.41 6.05
N GLY A 70 10.30 17.70 5.81
CA GLY A 70 10.73 18.65 6.85
C GLY A 70 9.70 18.73 7.98
N MET A 71 10.16 18.72 9.24
CA MET A 71 9.27 18.97 10.39
C MET A 71 8.81 20.44 10.47
N ASP A 72 9.36 21.32 9.63
CA ASP A 72 8.89 22.69 9.44
C ASP A 72 7.77 22.81 8.40
N GLU A 73 7.63 21.81 7.51
CA GLU A 73 6.55 21.72 6.51
C GLU A 73 5.28 21.09 7.10
N TYR A 74 5.44 20.15 8.04
CA TYR A 74 4.34 19.43 8.69
C TYR A 74 4.38 19.65 10.21
N SER A 75 3.25 20.04 10.78
CA SER A 75 3.12 20.43 12.18
C SER A 75 3.14 19.26 13.17
N SER A 76 2.81 18.05 12.73
CA SER A 76 2.75 16.86 13.57
C SER A 76 2.67 15.54 12.80
N ILE A 77 2.86 14.42 13.50
CA ILE A 77 2.60 13.06 12.99
C ILE A 77 1.10 12.85 12.70
N GLU A 78 0.21 13.49 13.47
CA GLU A 78 -1.24 13.42 13.27
C GLU A 78 -1.63 14.04 11.92
N GLU A 79 -1.00 15.15 11.54
CA GLU A 79 -1.19 15.73 10.20
C GLU A 79 -0.74 14.78 9.08
N LEU A 80 0.39 14.08 9.26
CA LEU A 80 0.82 13.06 8.30
C LEU A 80 -0.15 11.87 8.24
N GLU A 81 -0.73 11.47 9.38
CA GLU A 81 -1.75 10.43 9.47
C GLU A 81 -3.03 10.84 8.72
N ASP A 82 -3.47 12.08 8.90
CA ASP A 82 -4.62 12.64 8.21
C ASP A 82 -4.40 12.65 6.68
N ILE A 83 -3.21 12.98 6.19
CA ILE A 83 -2.93 12.98 4.74
C ILE A 83 -3.23 11.64 4.07
N PHE A 84 -2.81 10.52 4.66
CA PHE A 84 -3.03 9.20 4.04
C PHE A 84 -4.35 8.53 4.49
N THR A 85 -5.11 9.13 5.41
CA THR A 85 -6.43 8.63 5.84
C THR A 85 -7.62 9.52 5.46
N ASP A 86 -7.39 10.76 5.03
CA ASP A 86 -8.38 11.65 4.40
C ASP A 86 -8.60 11.22 2.94
N PHE A 87 -9.36 10.14 2.77
CA PHE A 87 -9.59 9.54 1.47
C PHE A 87 -10.30 10.49 0.51
N GLU A 88 -11.08 11.45 0.99
CA GLU A 88 -11.77 12.45 0.20
C GLU A 88 -10.82 13.42 -0.50
N ALA A 89 -9.65 13.71 0.07
CA ALA A 89 -8.65 14.62 -0.48
C ALA A 89 -7.73 13.96 -1.53
N TRP A 90 -7.70 12.64 -1.61
CA TRP A 90 -6.84 11.90 -2.55
C TRP A 90 -6.95 12.31 -4.02
N PRO A 91 -8.15 12.63 -4.56
CA PRO A 91 -8.27 13.13 -5.92
C PRO A 91 -7.53 14.45 -6.17
N ASP A 92 -7.49 15.33 -5.16
CA ASP A 92 -6.86 16.65 -5.26
C ASP A 92 -5.33 16.53 -5.23
N TYR A 93 -4.81 15.61 -4.41
CA TYR A 93 -3.38 15.30 -4.32
C TYR A 93 -2.75 14.92 -5.66
N VAL A 94 -3.51 14.30 -6.56
CA VAL A 94 -3.00 13.86 -7.87
C VAL A 94 -3.58 14.62 -9.06
N VAL A 95 -4.19 15.78 -8.83
CA VAL A 95 -4.86 16.56 -9.90
C VAL A 95 -3.93 16.88 -11.08
N ASN A 96 -2.63 17.07 -10.80
CA ASN A 96 -1.60 17.37 -11.79
C ASN A 96 -0.84 16.13 -12.30
N SER A 97 -1.18 14.93 -11.81
CA SER A 97 -0.49 13.70 -12.21
C SER A 97 -0.70 13.41 -13.70
N ARG A 98 0.38 13.01 -14.35
CA ARG A 98 0.35 12.54 -15.75
C ARG A 98 0.07 11.04 -15.85
N ASN A 99 0.15 10.30 -14.74
CA ASN A 99 0.02 8.84 -14.71
C ASN A 99 -1.22 8.35 -13.96
N VAL A 100 -1.87 9.18 -13.15
CA VAL A 100 -3.06 8.83 -12.38
C VAL A 100 -4.13 9.91 -12.53
N ARG A 101 -5.39 9.48 -12.56
CA ARG A 101 -6.56 10.38 -12.51
C ARG A 101 -7.63 9.76 -11.64
N TYR A 102 -8.06 10.47 -10.61
CA TYR A 102 -9.20 10.03 -9.81
C TYR A 102 -10.51 10.47 -10.45
N ARG A 103 -11.51 9.61 -10.31
CA ARG A 103 -12.92 9.99 -10.47
C ARG A 103 -13.50 10.33 -9.11
N TYR A 104 -13.22 9.51 -8.11
CA TYR A 104 -13.50 9.78 -6.71
C TYR A 104 -12.68 8.87 -5.79
N SER A 105 -12.57 9.29 -4.54
CA SER A 105 -12.16 8.47 -3.40
C SER A 105 -13.08 8.87 -2.24
N ARG A 106 -13.50 7.91 -1.42
CA ARG A 106 -14.51 8.16 -0.37
C ARG A 106 -14.27 7.28 0.84
N THR A 107 -14.52 7.86 2.00
CA THR A 107 -14.59 7.16 3.28
C THR A 107 -15.95 6.46 3.41
N LEU A 108 -15.94 5.20 3.81
CA LEU A 108 -17.15 4.52 4.32
C LEU A 108 -17.13 4.51 5.85
N THR A 109 -18.30 4.28 6.45
CA THR A 109 -18.44 4.16 7.91
C THR A 109 -17.42 3.18 8.47
N PRO A 110 -16.52 3.63 9.37
CA PRO A 110 -15.52 2.75 9.98
C PRO A 110 -16.17 1.60 10.75
N THR A 111 -15.52 0.45 10.75
CA THR A 111 -15.93 -0.70 11.57
C THR A 111 -15.09 -0.74 12.83
N VAL A 112 -15.73 -0.81 13.99
CA VAL A 112 -15.05 -1.05 15.28
C VAL A 112 -15.15 -2.52 15.60
N ILE A 113 -14.03 -3.22 15.72
CA ILE A 113 -14.00 -4.64 16.06
C ILE A 113 -13.84 -4.84 17.57
N ALA A 114 -14.06 -6.08 18.03
CA ALA A 114 -13.89 -6.44 19.43
C ALA A 114 -12.45 -6.18 19.89
N GLY A 115 -12.28 -5.35 20.91
CA GLY A 115 -10.97 -4.86 21.35
C GLY A 115 -10.73 -3.37 21.07
N GLY A 116 -11.62 -2.70 20.32
CA GLY A 116 -11.56 -1.26 20.06
C GLY A 116 -10.73 -0.87 18.83
N GLU A 117 -10.15 -1.84 18.12
CA GLU A 117 -9.49 -1.59 16.84
C GLU A 117 -10.50 -1.04 15.81
N VAL A 118 -10.10 0.01 15.12
CA VAL A 118 -10.90 0.70 14.11
C VAL A 118 -10.37 0.36 12.73
N ILE A 119 -11.25 -0.13 11.87
CA ILE A 119 -11.00 -0.36 10.46
C ILE A 119 -11.62 0.80 9.68
N GLN A 120 -10.78 1.63 9.08
CA GLN A 120 -11.21 2.64 8.13
C GLN A 120 -11.36 2.01 6.74
N HIS A 121 -12.33 2.48 5.96
CA HIS A 121 -12.65 1.90 4.66
C HIS A 121 -12.61 2.98 3.58
N ASN A 122 -11.78 2.78 2.56
CA ASN A 122 -11.71 3.63 1.38
C ASN A 122 -12.36 2.90 0.19
N VAL A 123 -13.24 3.56 -0.57
CA VAL A 123 -13.56 3.15 -1.95
C VAL A 123 -12.99 4.16 -2.92
N SER A 124 -12.11 3.69 -3.80
CA SER A 124 -11.42 4.50 -4.81
C SER A 124 -11.79 4.06 -6.22
N ASP A 125 -12.03 5.02 -7.12
CA ASP A 125 -12.17 4.84 -8.56
C ASP A 125 -11.22 5.79 -9.28
N TYR A 126 -10.20 5.22 -9.91
CA TYR A 126 -9.15 5.97 -10.57
C TYR A 126 -8.65 5.25 -11.81
N GLU A 127 -7.89 5.97 -12.63
CA GLU A 127 -7.34 5.48 -13.88
C GLU A 127 -5.82 5.61 -13.87
N MET A 128 -5.11 4.53 -14.20
CA MET A 128 -3.66 4.53 -14.40
C MET A 128 -3.30 4.60 -15.87
N ARG A 129 -2.35 5.45 -16.23
CA ARG A 129 -1.89 5.60 -17.61
C ARG A 129 -1.08 4.40 -18.07
N ARG A 130 -1.47 3.81 -19.20
CA ARG A 130 -0.72 2.75 -19.89
C ARG A 130 -0.22 3.25 -21.25
N PRO A 131 0.70 2.54 -21.93
CA PRO A 131 1.22 2.98 -23.23
C PRO A 131 0.13 3.29 -24.26
N PHE A 132 -1.00 2.58 -24.20
CA PHE A 132 -2.13 2.72 -25.11
C PHE A 132 -3.44 2.93 -24.35
N GLY A 133 -3.56 4.08 -23.70
CA GLY A 133 -4.79 4.54 -23.04
C GLY A 133 -4.69 4.55 -21.51
N TRP A 134 -5.81 4.27 -20.87
CA TRP A 134 -5.97 4.28 -19.41
C TRP A 134 -6.53 2.95 -18.94
N GLU A 135 -6.07 2.47 -17.79
CA GLU A 135 -6.61 1.31 -17.11
C GLU A 135 -7.38 1.78 -15.88
N ARG A 136 -8.69 1.49 -15.84
CA ARG A 136 -9.54 1.86 -14.71
C ARG A 136 -9.40 0.85 -13.58
N ILE A 137 -9.14 1.36 -12.38
CA ILE A 137 -9.04 0.62 -11.13
C ILE A 137 -10.18 1.09 -10.24
N ILE A 138 -10.95 0.13 -9.74
CA ILE A 138 -11.98 0.35 -8.74
C ILE A 138 -11.65 -0.60 -7.60
N GLU A 139 -11.52 -0.09 -6.39
CA GLU A 139 -11.19 -0.91 -5.23
C GLU A 139 -11.84 -0.40 -3.97
N LYS A 140 -12.11 -1.33 -3.05
CA LYS A 140 -12.32 -1.02 -1.64
C LYS A 140 -11.11 -1.50 -0.86
N SER A 141 -10.54 -0.65 -0.01
CA SER A 141 -9.41 -0.98 0.83
C SER A 141 -9.73 -0.72 2.30
N ASP A 142 -9.34 -1.67 3.14
CA ASP A 142 -9.44 -1.58 4.59
C ASP A 142 -8.10 -1.10 5.14
N TYR A 143 -8.12 -0.10 6.02
CA TYR A 143 -6.97 0.50 6.68
C TYR A 143 -7.06 0.23 8.17
N ILE A 144 -6.01 -0.35 8.73
CA ILE A 144 -5.93 -0.79 10.12
C ILE A 144 -4.65 -0.21 10.71
N LYS A 145 -4.79 0.59 11.77
CA LYS A 145 -3.65 1.10 12.53
C LYS A 145 -3.03 -0.04 13.32
N LEU A 146 -1.72 -0.25 13.16
CA LEU A 146 -0.96 -1.30 13.83
C LEU A 146 -0.40 -0.81 15.15
N GLU A 147 -0.51 -1.62 16.19
CA GLU A 147 0.15 -1.34 17.47
C GLU A 147 1.65 -1.72 17.41
N ASN A 148 2.51 -0.84 17.94
CA ASN A 148 3.89 -1.17 18.34
C ASN A 148 4.79 -1.79 17.25
N ILE A 149 5.02 -1.07 16.14
CA ILE A 149 6.09 -1.41 15.20
C ILE A 149 7.38 -0.70 15.63
N ALA A 150 8.42 -1.48 15.96
CA ALA A 150 9.69 -0.93 16.41
C ALA A 150 10.29 0.05 15.38
N GLY A 151 10.65 1.25 15.85
CA GLY A 151 11.20 2.33 15.03
C GLY A 151 10.15 3.22 14.38
N SER A 152 8.86 2.90 14.45
CA SER A 152 7.77 3.68 13.87
C SER A 152 6.86 4.26 14.95
N GLU A 153 6.42 5.49 14.75
CA GLU A 153 5.48 6.18 15.62
C GLU A 153 4.03 5.96 15.18
N VAL A 154 3.80 5.90 13.86
CA VAL A 154 2.50 5.53 13.27
C VAL A 154 2.71 4.49 12.19
N SER A 155 1.94 3.40 12.28
CA SER A 155 1.97 2.32 11.31
C SER A 155 0.57 1.93 10.90
N TYR A 156 0.35 1.79 9.60
CA TYR A 156 -0.92 1.33 9.03
C TYR A 156 -0.69 0.13 8.12
N LYS A 157 -1.59 -0.83 8.19
CA LYS A 157 -1.76 -1.87 7.19
C LYS A 157 -2.97 -1.54 6.35
N PHE A 158 -2.85 -1.69 5.03
CA PHE A 158 -3.98 -1.55 4.14
C PHE A 158 -4.10 -2.72 3.17
N THR A 159 -5.31 -3.23 3.00
CA THR A 159 -5.59 -4.43 2.19
C THR A 159 -6.80 -4.27 1.30
N LEU A 160 -6.76 -4.88 0.11
CA LEU A 160 -7.91 -4.96 -0.77
C LEU A 160 -9.02 -5.81 -0.14
N ASP A 161 -10.23 -5.26 -0.03
CA ASP A 161 -11.42 -6.03 0.34
C ASP A 161 -11.85 -6.91 -0.84
N LYS A 162 -11.58 -8.22 -0.73
CA LYS A 162 -11.89 -9.22 -1.76
C LYS A 162 -13.39 -9.52 -1.87
N SER A 163 -14.21 -9.07 -0.91
CA SER A 163 -15.67 -9.19 -0.95
C SER A 163 -16.35 -8.05 -1.69
N PHE A 164 -15.59 -7.02 -2.11
CA PHE A 164 -16.13 -5.91 -2.88
C PHE A 164 -16.30 -6.28 -4.35
N ASP A 165 -17.55 -6.55 -4.75
CA ASP A 165 -17.91 -7.08 -6.07
C ASP A 165 -17.58 -6.15 -7.25
N GLU A 166 -17.42 -4.85 -7.02
CA GLU A 166 -17.07 -3.87 -8.06
C GLU A 166 -15.55 -3.80 -8.36
N THR A 167 -14.75 -4.58 -7.64
CA THR A 167 -13.28 -4.54 -7.76
C THR A 167 -12.83 -4.76 -9.20
N ARG A 168 -12.03 -3.82 -9.71
CA ARG A 168 -11.51 -3.80 -11.09
C ARG A 168 -10.03 -3.43 -11.11
N GLY A 169 -9.29 -3.99 -12.07
CA GLY A 169 -7.90 -3.63 -12.32
C GLY A 169 -6.89 -4.27 -11.36
N LEU A 170 -7.33 -4.74 -10.20
CA LEU A 170 -6.52 -5.42 -9.19
C LEU A 170 -7.13 -6.79 -8.82
N LYS A 171 -6.28 -7.75 -8.47
CA LYS A 171 -6.67 -9.06 -7.90
C LYS A 171 -6.29 -9.20 -6.42
N ASP A 172 -5.29 -8.44 -5.99
CA ASP A 172 -4.82 -8.42 -4.61
C ASP A 172 -4.00 -7.14 -4.37
N LYS A 173 -4.07 -6.63 -3.14
CA LYS A 173 -3.27 -5.51 -2.66
C LYS A 173 -3.07 -5.68 -1.16
N ILE A 174 -1.83 -5.58 -0.73
CA ILE A 174 -1.47 -5.43 0.68
C ILE A 174 -0.34 -4.41 0.75
N GLY A 175 -0.46 -3.46 1.66
CA GLY A 175 0.61 -2.54 1.92
C GLY A 175 0.66 -2.08 3.37
N PHE A 176 1.74 -1.39 3.65
CA PHE A 176 2.09 -0.87 4.95
C PHE A 176 2.61 0.55 4.78
N ILE A 177 2.14 1.46 5.62
CA ILE A 177 2.70 2.81 5.76
C ILE A 177 3.29 2.88 7.15
N HIS A 178 4.54 3.35 7.26
CA HIS A 178 5.22 3.61 8.51
C HIS A 178 5.73 5.05 8.50
N VAL A 179 5.50 5.77 9.58
CA VAL A 179 6.05 7.09 9.84
C VAL A 179 6.94 7.00 11.07
N SER A 180 8.11 7.64 11.01
CA SER A 180 9.04 7.78 12.13
C SER A 180 9.69 9.15 12.12
N THR A 181 9.96 9.71 13.28
CA THR A 181 10.69 10.98 13.41
C THR A 181 12.19 10.74 13.49
N ASP A 182 12.96 11.57 12.79
CA ASP A 182 14.40 11.75 12.98
C ASP A 182 14.65 13.18 13.46
N GLU A 183 14.64 13.34 14.79
CA GLU A 183 14.79 14.64 15.45
C GLU A 183 16.17 15.26 15.21
N GLU A 184 17.21 14.45 15.01
CA GLU A 184 18.58 14.92 14.78
C GLU A 184 18.66 15.70 13.46
N ASN A 185 17.97 15.20 12.44
CA ASN A 185 17.90 15.82 11.12
C ASN A 185 16.66 16.70 10.91
N GLY A 186 15.75 16.75 11.88
CA GLY A 186 14.53 17.57 11.81
C GLY A 186 13.56 17.13 10.71
N VAL A 187 13.46 15.81 10.46
CA VAL A 187 12.63 15.26 9.38
C VAL A 187 11.71 14.14 9.86
N TYR A 188 10.57 14.01 9.19
CA TYR A 188 9.76 12.80 9.20
C TYR A 188 10.22 11.85 8.10
N ASN A 189 10.45 10.59 8.45
CA ASN A 189 10.70 9.53 7.49
C ASN A 189 9.40 8.76 7.25
N ILE A 190 8.97 8.71 6.00
CA ILE A 190 7.81 7.94 5.56
C ILE A 190 8.29 6.74 4.75
N GLN A 191 7.77 5.57 5.08
CA GLN A 191 8.00 4.36 4.34
C GLN A 191 6.67 3.71 3.94
N VAL A 192 6.46 3.51 2.65
CA VAL A 192 5.33 2.75 2.11
C VAL A 192 5.82 1.49 1.42
N ASN A 193 5.44 0.32 1.93
CA ASN A 193 5.72 -0.98 1.32
C ASN A 193 4.43 -1.54 0.75
N LEU A 194 4.40 -1.87 -0.54
CA LEU A 194 3.18 -2.25 -1.23
C LEU A 194 3.43 -3.46 -2.15
N THR A 195 2.62 -4.49 -1.99
CA THR A 195 2.57 -5.66 -2.87
C THR A 195 1.23 -5.68 -3.59
N VAL A 196 1.29 -5.66 -4.92
CA VAL A 196 0.11 -5.59 -5.79
C VAL A 196 0.10 -6.75 -6.78
N ARG A 197 -1.07 -7.36 -6.94
CA ARG A 197 -1.35 -8.30 -8.03
C ARG A 197 -2.30 -7.63 -9.02
N PRO A 198 -1.79 -6.97 -10.07
CA PRO A 198 -2.65 -6.32 -11.05
C PRO A 198 -3.46 -7.35 -11.85
N ASN A 199 -4.68 -6.97 -12.23
CA ASN A 199 -5.56 -7.74 -13.11
C ASN A 199 -5.42 -7.28 -14.58
N ILE A 200 -4.20 -6.94 -15.00
CA ILE A 200 -3.90 -6.36 -16.30
C ILE A 200 -3.10 -7.36 -17.14
N ASN A 201 -3.68 -7.84 -18.24
CA ASN A 201 -3.07 -8.82 -19.13
C ASN A 201 -2.45 -8.14 -20.36
N ILE A 202 -1.29 -7.51 -20.19
CA ILE A 202 -0.45 -7.03 -21.31
C ILE A 202 0.86 -7.83 -21.30
N LEU A 203 1.97 -7.20 -20.91
CA LEU A 203 3.31 -7.75 -20.71
C LEU A 203 3.72 -7.44 -19.27
N GLY A 204 4.38 -8.38 -18.61
CA GLY A 204 4.73 -8.28 -17.18
C GLY A 204 5.43 -6.96 -16.85
N ASP A 205 6.49 -6.65 -17.58
CA ASP A 205 7.33 -5.46 -17.40
C ASP A 205 6.55 -4.16 -17.63
N VAL A 206 5.67 -4.15 -18.64
CA VAL A 206 4.83 -2.99 -18.95
C VAL A 206 3.81 -2.76 -17.85
N THR A 207 3.13 -3.82 -17.42
CA THR A 207 2.16 -3.76 -16.33
C THR A 207 2.86 -3.31 -15.03
N ALA A 208 4.00 -3.90 -14.68
CA ALA A 208 4.77 -3.51 -13.49
C ALA A 208 5.16 -2.04 -13.54
N LYS A 209 5.69 -1.56 -14.68
CA LYS A 209 6.10 -0.16 -14.84
C LYS A 209 4.92 0.81 -14.80
N VAL A 210 3.74 0.41 -15.28
CA VAL A 210 2.51 1.21 -15.18
C VAL A 210 2.02 1.27 -13.73
N THR A 211 1.92 0.11 -13.08
CA THR A 211 1.49 0.00 -11.68
C THR A 211 2.41 0.78 -10.76
N THR A 212 3.73 0.59 -10.84
CA THR A 212 4.68 1.33 -10.01
C THR A 212 4.57 2.83 -10.22
N ARG A 213 4.56 3.33 -11.46
CA ARG A 213 4.45 4.79 -11.71
C ARG A 213 3.14 5.36 -11.18
N GLY A 214 2.02 4.68 -11.40
CA GLY A 214 0.74 5.14 -10.88
C GLY A 214 0.75 5.25 -9.35
N LEU A 215 1.24 4.22 -8.66
CA LEU A 215 1.31 4.21 -7.19
C LEU A 215 2.27 5.27 -6.66
N VAL A 216 3.43 5.44 -7.30
CA VAL A 216 4.39 6.49 -6.92
C VAL A 216 3.80 7.88 -7.09
N ASP A 217 3.14 8.18 -8.21
CA ASP A 217 2.47 9.48 -8.41
C ASP A 217 1.40 9.76 -7.34
N ILE A 218 0.71 8.72 -6.84
CA ILE A 218 -0.23 8.87 -5.71
C ILE A 218 0.50 9.29 -4.44
N PHE A 219 1.57 8.58 -4.07
CA PHE A 219 2.32 8.92 -2.86
C PHE A 219 3.05 10.26 -2.97
N LYS A 220 3.58 10.59 -4.14
CA LYS A 220 4.16 11.91 -4.40
C LYS A 220 3.12 13.01 -4.22
N GLY A 221 1.93 12.83 -4.78
CA GLY A 221 0.84 13.79 -4.64
C GLY A 221 0.39 13.97 -3.19
N MET A 222 0.29 12.88 -2.42
CA MET A 222 -0.09 12.93 -1.00
C MET A 222 0.86 13.79 -0.17
N PHE A 223 2.16 13.70 -0.43
CA PHE A 223 3.20 14.38 0.34
C PHE A 223 3.81 15.58 -0.40
N ASP A 224 3.11 16.12 -1.41
CA ASP A 224 3.54 17.26 -2.23
C ASP A 224 5.00 17.19 -2.72
N LEU A 225 5.41 16.02 -3.22
CA LEU A 225 6.80 15.76 -3.63
C LEU A 225 7.03 16.04 -5.12
N ASP A 226 8.01 16.88 -5.42
CA ASP A 226 8.45 17.20 -6.77
C ASP A 226 9.28 16.07 -7.44
N ASP A 227 9.44 16.11 -8.77
CA ASP A 227 10.30 15.21 -9.58
C ASP A 227 11.78 15.59 -9.54
#